data_AF-A0A2J6HTI0-F1
#
_entry.id   AF-A0A2J6HTI0-F1
#
_cell.length_a   1.000
_cell.length_b   1.000
_cell.length_c   1.000
_cell.angle_alpha   90.00
_cell.angle_beta   90.00
_cell.angle_gamma   90.00
#
_symmetry.space_group_name_H-M   'P 1'
#
loop_
_entity.id
_entity.type
_entity.pdbx_description
1 polymer ?
#
loop_
_entity_poly.entity_id
_entity_poly.type
_entity_poly.pdbx_seq_one_letter_code
_entity_poly.pdbx_strand_id
1 'polypeptide(L)'
;NIIQKMFNNLGFYYYCRDYYPNDPFTTDPDIKVSPKKILEESLNADIVLIVGTESNLYQYPYRYHLYLIDAVFSKASEDEIKQYYQSLIYQDPLWLEELSEEAALKNVPLKSYIDNRIAFYADEGYLDKPVLYRRKEIQKIKNEIRASRKWLAQVAEKANEKGISVEEQLFLDAEYIFNHRMKKKN
;
A
#
# COMPACT_ATOMS: atom_id res chain seq x y z
N ASN A 1 33.99 -7.17 -15.43
CA ASN A 1 33.34 -5.86 -15.62
C ASN A 1 32.10 -5.82 -14.74
N ILE A 2 31.94 -4.81 -13.86
CA ILE A 2 30.80 -4.71 -12.92
C ILE A 2 29.46 -4.55 -13.66
N ILE A 3 29.50 -3.91 -14.84
CA ILE A 3 28.36 -3.75 -15.74
C ILE A 3 27.91 -5.13 -16.25
N GLN A 4 28.83 -5.99 -16.71
CA GLN A 4 28.45 -7.36 -17.10
C GLN A 4 27.83 -8.16 -15.95
N LYS A 5 28.27 -7.94 -14.70
CA LYS A 5 27.65 -8.60 -13.53
C LYS A 5 26.25 -8.07 -13.22
N MET A 6 25.96 -6.79 -13.50
CA MET A 6 24.63 -6.20 -13.30
C MET A 6 23.61 -6.69 -14.34
N PHE A 7 24.03 -6.97 -15.58
CA PHE A 7 23.11 -7.30 -16.68
C PHE A 7 23.02 -8.79 -17.03
N ASN A 8 23.99 -9.64 -16.64
CA ASN A 8 24.01 -11.05 -17.07
C ASN A 8 23.47 -12.08 -16.07
N ASN A 9 23.25 -11.77 -14.78
CA ASN A 9 22.99 -12.83 -13.80
C ASN A 9 21.69 -12.78 -13.00
N LEU A 10 20.93 -11.68 -12.94
CA LEU A 10 19.67 -11.64 -12.16
C LEU A 10 18.65 -10.60 -12.69
N GLY A 11 18.85 -10.05 -13.89
CA GLY A 11 18.01 -8.97 -14.42
C GLY A 11 17.10 -9.45 -15.54
N PHE A 12 15.80 -9.57 -15.28
CA PHE A 12 14.81 -9.57 -16.34
C PHE A 12 14.59 -8.13 -16.81
N TYR A 13 14.95 -7.84 -18.06
CA TYR A 13 14.69 -6.54 -18.68
C TYR A 13 13.39 -6.60 -19.48
N TYR A 14 12.34 -5.93 -19.00
CA TYR A 14 11.14 -5.71 -19.80
C TYR A 14 11.41 -4.57 -20.80
N TYR A 15 11.81 -4.94 -22.01
CA TYR A 15 11.94 -4.02 -23.13
C TYR A 15 10.68 -4.09 -24.00
N CYS A 16 9.86 -3.04 -24.01
CA CYS A 16 8.70 -3.01 -24.90
C CYS A 16 9.15 -2.67 -26.33
N ARG A 17 9.40 -3.71 -27.14
CA ARG A 17 9.89 -3.60 -28.51
C ARG A 17 8.91 -2.89 -29.47
N ASP A 18 7.62 -2.83 -29.15
CA ASP A 18 6.62 -2.16 -30.01
C ASP A 18 6.98 -0.69 -30.32
N TYR A 19 7.84 -0.07 -29.52
CA TYR A 19 8.35 1.29 -29.74
C TYR A 19 9.72 1.38 -30.46
N TYR A 20 10.48 0.29 -30.53
CA TYR A 20 11.81 0.25 -31.14
C TYR A 20 11.97 -0.99 -32.04
N PRO A 21 11.20 -1.06 -33.15
CA PRO A 21 11.25 -2.21 -34.06
C PRO A 21 12.64 -2.45 -34.67
N ASN A 22 13.48 -1.41 -34.69
CA ASN A 22 14.81 -1.39 -35.31
C ASN A 22 15.96 -1.32 -34.29
N ASP A 23 15.75 -1.69 -33.02
CA ASP A 23 16.83 -1.67 -32.02
C ASP A 23 17.96 -2.67 -32.40
N PRO A 24 19.19 -2.20 -32.66
CA PRO A 24 20.32 -3.06 -33.02
C PRO A 24 20.81 -3.97 -31.88
N PHE A 25 20.34 -3.78 -30.64
CA PHE A 25 20.75 -4.55 -29.46
C PHE A 25 19.85 -5.77 -29.18
N THR A 26 18.76 -5.97 -29.91
CA THR A 26 17.86 -7.12 -29.70
C THR A 26 18.28 -8.28 -30.59
N THR A 27 18.96 -9.28 -30.04
CA THR A 27 19.57 -10.39 -30.80
C THR A 27 18.61 -11.50 -31.21
N ASP A 28 17.37 -11.51 -30.71
CA ASP A 28 16.37 -12.53 -31.03
C ASP A 28 15.03 -11.89 -31.45
N PRO A 29 14.60 -12.06 -32.72
CA PRO A 29 13.39 -11.47 -33.25
C PRO A 29 12.08 -12.08 -32.74
N ASP A 30 12.11 -13.26 -32.12
CA ASP A 30 10.90 -14.01 -31.72
C ASP A 30 10.53 -13.83 -30.25
N ILE A 31 11.32 -13.09 -29.46
CA ILE A 31 11.02 -12.80 -28.06
C ILE A 31 9.93 -11.72 -27.97
N LYS A 32 8.66 -12.13 -28.11
CA LYS A 32 7.50 -11.35 -27.68
C LYS A 32 7.25 -11.60 -26.20
N VAL A 33 7.57 -10.63 -25.36
CA VAL A 33 7.27 -10.72 -23.92
C VAL A 33 5.81 -10.34 -23.70
N SER A 34 4.94 -11.34 -23.57
CA SER A 34 3.55 -11.08 -23.16
C SER A 34 3.52 -10.55 -21.70
N PRO A 35 2.54 -9.70 -21.32
CA PRO A 35 2.38 -9.23 -19.94
C PRO A 35 2.34 -10.35 -18.90
N LYS A 36 1.88 -11.55 -19.29
CA LYS A 36 1.84 -12.75 -18.44
C LYS A 36 3.23 -13.19 -17.98
N LYS A 37 4.26 -12.97 -18.81
CA LYS A 37 5.65 -13.27 -18.47
C LYS A 37 6.19 -12.33 -17.40
N ILE A 38 5.76 -11.07 -17.35
CA ILE A 38 6.28 -10.09 -16.38
C ILE A 38 5.97 -10.51 -14.94
N LEU A 39 4.73 -10.97 -14.70
CA LEU A 39 4.31 -11.40 -13.37
C LEU A 39 5.07 -12.66 -12.92
N GLU A 40 5.17 -13.66 -13.80
CA GLU A 40 5.88 -14.92 -13.53
C GLU A 40 7.37 -14.68 -13.23
N GLU A 41 8.04 -13.86 -14.03
CA GLU A 41 9.46 -13.53 -13.85
C GLU A 41 9.69 -12.73 -12.56
N SER A 42 8.76 -11.84 -12.21
CA SER A 42 8.87 -11.03 -11.00
C SER A 42 8.71 -11.83 -9.72
N LEU A 43 8.00 -12.96 -9.75
CA LEU A 43 7.91 -13.88 -8.60
C LEU A 43 9.21 -14.67 -8.37
N ASN A 44 10.09 -14.76 -9.37
CA ASN A 44 11.38 -15.46 -9.28
C ASN A 44 12.54 -14.51 -8.95
N ALA A 45 12.28 -13.21 -8.78
CA ALA A 45 13.29 -12.19 -8.58
C ALA A 45 13.31 -11.68 -7.13
N ASP A 46 14.49 -11.56 -6.54
CA ASP A 46 14.67 -10.93 -5.21
C ASP A 46 14.42 -9.41 -5.26
N ILE A 47 14.73 -8.80 -6.41
CA ILE A 47 14.60 -7.36 -6.65
C ILE A 47 13.94 -7.15 -8.00
N VAL A 48 12.80 -6.44 -8.01
CA VAL A 48 12.12 -6.01 -9.23
C VAL A 48 12.36 -4.52 -9.44
N LEU A 49 13.15 -4.17 -10.45
CA LEU A 49 13.36 -2.78 -10.85
C LEU A 49 12.44 -2.42 -12.03
N ILE A 50 11.53 -1.48 -11.81
CA ILE A 50 10.65 -0.93 -12.84
C ILE A 50 11.31 0.33 -13.41
N VAL A 51 11.78 0.26 -14.66
CA VAL A 51 12.36 1.41 -15.37
C VAL A 51 11.44 1.76 -16.52
N GLY A 52 10.90 2.98 -16.50
CA GLY A 52 10.02 3.49 -17.56
C GLY A 52 10.29 4.96 -17.87
N THR A 53 10.02 5.35 -19.11
CA THR A 53 9.88 6.73 -19.54
C THR A 53 8.40 7.12 -19.49
N GLU A 54 8.06 8.41 -19.48
CA GLU A 54 6.65 8.85 -19.57
C GLU A 54 5.93 8.20 -20.76
N SER A 55 6.65 8.00 -21.88
CA SER A 55 6.15 7.40 -23.10
C SER A 55 5.86 5.89 -23.03
N ASN A 56 6.27 5.16 -22.00
CA ASN A 56 5.99 3.73 -21.86
C ASN A 56 5.35 3.35 -20.51
N LEU A 57 5.21 4.29 -19.58
CA LEU A 57 4.62 4.06 -18.26
C LEU A 57 3.18 3.52 -18.32
N TYR A 58 2.42 3.91 -19.34
CA TYR A 58 1.03 3.46 -19.56
C TYR A 58 0.92 1.96 -19.89
N GLN A 59 2.02 1.33 -20.30
CA GLN A 59 2.06 -0.09 -20.66
C GLN A 59 2.34 -0.99 -19.45
N TYR A 60 2.85 -0.42 -18.36
CA TYR A 60 2.80 -1.13 -17.10
C TYR A 60 1.33 -1.31 -16.73
N PRO A 61 0.91 -2.54 -16.40
CA PRO A 61 -0.47 -2.78 -16.00
C PRO A 61 -0.83 -1.77 -14.93
N TYR A 62 -1.88 -0.98 -15.14
CA TYR A 62 -2.37 -0.10 -14.11
C TYR A 62 -2.61 -0.95 -12.85
N ARG A 63 -2.02 -0.55 -11.72
CA ARG A 63 -1.97 -1.34 -10.48
C ARG A 63 -1.11 -2.62 -10.56
N TYR A 64 -0.02 -2.64 -11.33
CA TYR A 64 0.94 -3.75 -11.44
C TYR A 64 1.35 -4.38 -10.09
N HIS A 65 1.68 -3.54 -9.11
CA HIS A 65 2.01 -3.97 -7.75
C HIS A 65 0.88 -4.77 -7.07
N LEU A 66 -0.38 -4.57 -7.43
CA LEU A 66 -1.48 -5.40 -6.93
C LEU A 66 -1.49 -6.78 -7.56
N TYR A 67 -1.25 -6.88 -8.86
CA TYR A 67 -1.14 -8.19 -9.50
C TYR A 67 0.02 -8.98 -8.90
N LEU A 68 1.13 -8.32 -8.58
CA LEU A 68 2.23 -8.93 -7.84
C LEU A 68 1.81 -9.39 -6.45
N ILE A 69 1.21 -8.49 -5.67
CA ILE A 69 0.74 -8.79 -4.33
C ILE A 69 -0.25 -9.97 -4.33
N ASP A 70 -1.23 -9.98 -5.24
CA ASP A 70 -2.21 -11.06 -5.40
C ASP A 70 -1.52 -12.39 -5.78
N ALA A 71 -0.58 -12.35 -6.72
CA ALA A 71 0.16 -13.53 -7.15
C ALA A 71 1.14 -14.08 -6.08
N VAL A 72 1.69 -13.21 -5.23
CA VAL A 72 2.49 -13.62 -4.07
C VAL A 72 1.59 -14.22 -3.00
N PHE A 73 0.51 -13.53 -2.63
CA PHE A 73 -0.37 -13.95 -1.52
C PHE A 73 -1.15 -15.22 -1.84
N SER A 74 -1.55 -15.43 -3.10
CA SER A 74 -2.19 -16.68 -3.54
C SER A 74 -1.29 -17.92 -3.40
N LYS A 75 0.04 -17.72 -3.27
CA LYS A 75 1.03 -18.79 -3.06
C LYS A 75 1.61 -18.81 -1.65
N ALA A 76 1.39 -17.74 -0.87
CA ALA A 76 1.90 -17.61 0.47
C ALA A 76 1.12 -18.49 1.46
N SER A 77 1.82 -19.05 2.43
CA SER A 77 1.20 -19.67 3.60
C SER A 77 0.54 -18.62 4.49
N GLU A 78 -0.42 -19.06 5.30
CA GLU A 78 -1.08 -18.20 6.29
C GLU A 78 -0.07 -17.52 7.22
N ASP A 79 0.98 -18.24 7.63
CA ASP A 79 2.03 -17.72 8.51
C ASP A 79 2.87 -16.63 7.83
N GLU A 80 3.20 -16.77 6.55
CA GLU A 80 3.92 -15.73 5.78
C GLU A 80 3.07 -14.46 5.63
N ILE A 81 1.77 -14.61 5.40
CA ILE A 81 0.82 -13.48 5.35
C ILE A 81 0.75 -12.77 6.71
N LYS A 82 0.67 -13.54 7.81
CA LYS A 82 0.68 -12.98 9.17
C LYS A 82 1.98 -12.24 9.47
N GLN A 83 3.13 -12.80 9.11
CA GLN A 83 4.44 -12.16 9.28
C GLN A 83 4.55 -10.85 8.48
N TYR A 84 4.02 -10.82 7.26
CA TYR A 84 3.96 -9.60 6.46
C TYR A 84 3.16 -8.49 7.16
N TYR A 85 1.93 -8.76 7.61
CA TYR A 85 1.13 -7.77 8.33
C TYR A 85 1.77 -7.36 9.65
N GLN A 86 2.37 -8.30 10.36
CA GLN A 86 3.13 -8.01 11.57
C GLN A 86 4.25 -7.00 11.28
N SER A 87 5.05 -7.26 10.25
CA SER A 87 6.12 -6.37 9.81
C SER A 87 5.59 -4.98 9.45
N LEU A 88 4.49 -4.90 8.68
CA LEU A 88 3.88 -3.61 8.32
C LEU A 88 3.45 -2.80 9.54
N ILE A 89 2.80 -3.44 10.52
CA ILE A 89 2.35 -2.79 11.74
C ILE A 89 3.54 -2.22 12.52
N TYR A 90 4.61 -2.99 12.70
CA TYR A 90 5.76 -2.54 13.49
C TYR A 90 6.65 -1.52 12.76
N GLN A 91 6.63 -1.49 11.42
CA GLN A 91 7.36 -0.51 10.63
C GLN A 91 6.60 0.82 10.48
N ASP A 92 5.32 0.88 10.86
CA ASP A 92 4.49 2.07 10.82
C ASP A 92 4.15 2.54 12.25
N PRO A 93 4.92 3.51 12.80
CA PRO A 93 4.69 3.99 14.16
C PRO A 93 3.28 4.55 14.40
N LEU A 94 2.65 5.14 13.37
CA LEU A 94 1.30 5.68 13.49
C LEU A 94 0.27 4.54 13.58
N TRP A 95 0.44 3.48 12.78
CA TRP A 95 -0.41 2.30 12.91
C TRP A 95 -0.25 1.66 14.29
N LEU A 96 0.99 1.53 14.77
CA LEU A 96 1.26 0.96 16.08
C LEU A 96 0.63 1.79 17.21
N GLU A 97 0.71 3.12 17.12
CA GLU A 97 0.08 4.06 18.05
C GLU A 97 -1.45 3.91 18.05
N GLU A 98 -2.09 3.90 16.88
CA GLU A 98 -3.54 3.67 16.74
C GLU A 98 -3.98 2.34 17.40
N LEU A 99 -3.25 1.24 17.12
CA LEU A 99 -3.57 -0.06 17.72
C LEU A 99 -3.32 -0.06 19.23
N SER A 100 -2.35 0.72 19.72
CA SER A 100 -2.09 0.91 21.16
C SER A 100 -3.23 1.64 21.84
N GLU A 101 -3.74 2.73 21.25
CA GLU A 101 -4.89 3.47 21.76
C GLU A 101 -6.14 2.59 21.78
N GLU A 102 -6.43 1.88 20.69
CA GLU A 102 -7.57 0.96 20.61
C GLU A 102 -7.47 -0.18 21.64
N ALA A 103 -6.28 -0.75 21.83
CA ALA A 103 -6.04 -1.80 22.80
C ALA A 103 -6.26 -1.30 24.23
N ALA A 104 -5.78 -0.09 24.54
CA ALA A 104 -5.97 0.56 25.83
C ALA A 104 -7.45 0.84 26.11
N LEU A 105 -8.20 1.37 25.13
CA LEU A 105 -9.64 1.61 25.25
C LEU A 105 -10.42 0.33 25.53
N LYS A 106 -9.97 -0.79 24.97
CA LYS A 106 -10.59 -2.12 25.12
C LYS A 106 -10.06 -2.91 26.33
N ASN A 107 -9.11 -2.37 27.09
CA ASN A 107 -8.44 -3.05 28.19
C ASN A 107 -7.85 -4.42 27.80
N VAL A 108 -7.24 -4.51 26.62
CA VAL A 108 -6.57 -5.72 26.13
C VAL A 108 -5.07 -5.47 25.96
N PRO A 109 -4.20 -6.45 26.21
CA PRO A 109 -2.77 -6.30 25.95
C PRO A 109 -2.52 -5.99 24.47
N LEU A 110 -1.68 -4.99 24.18
CA LEU A 110 -1.38 -4.54 22.81
C LEU A 110 -0.96 -5.70 21.90
N LYS A 111 -0.11 -6.61 22.39
CA LYS A 111 0.35 -7.76 21.63
C LYS A 111 -0.82 -8.67 21.21
N SER A 112 -1.69 -9.05 22.15
CA SER A 112 -2.88 -9.85 21.85
C SER A 112 -3.84 -9.13 20.90
N TYR A 113 -3.95 -7.81 21.00
CA TYR A 113 -4.77 -7.02 20.08
C TYR A 113 -4.20 -7.02 18.66
N ILE A 114 -2.89 -6.82 18.51
CA ILE A 114 -2.18 -6.89 17.23
C ILE A 114 -2.32 -8.29 16.62
N ASP A 115 -2.14 -9.35 17.40
CA ASP A 115 -2.23 -10.72 16.89
C ASP A 115 -3.65 -11.04 16.36
N ASN A 116 -4.69 -10.59 17.07
CA ASN A 116 -6.08 -10.71 16.61
C ASN A 116 -6.34 -9.88 15.34
N ARG A 117 -5.77 -8.67 15.24
CA ARG A 117 -5.88 -7.83 14.05
C ARG A 117 -5.18 -8.45 12.84
N ILE A 118 -4.00 -9.01 13.03
CA ILE A 118 -3.25 -9.72 11.99
C ILE A 118 -4.06 -10.92 11.47
N ALA A 119 -4.63 -11.72 12.37
CA ALA A 119 -5.48 -12.85 11.98
C ALA A 119 -6.69 -12.38 11.17
N PHE A 120 -7.35 -11.30 11.60
CA PHE A 120 -8.44 -10.66 10.85
C PHE A 120 -8.02 -10.20 9.45
N TYR A 121 -6.85 -9.56 9.31
CA TYR A 121 -6.35 -9.11 8.00
C TYR A 121 -5.95 -10.25 7.06
N ALA A 122 -5.44 -11.35 7.62
CA ALA A 122 -5.10 -12.55 6.87
C ALA A 122 -6.35 -13.29 6.37
N ASP A 123 -7.37 -13.42 7.21
CA ASP A 123 -8.60 -14.18 6.92
C ASP A 123 -9.55 -13.44 5.96
N GLU A 124 -9.78 -12.14 6.17
CA GLU A 124 -10.67 -11.35 5.29
C GLU A 124 -10.02 -10.98 3.94
N GLY A 125 -8.79 -11.44 3.65
CA GLY A 125 -8.10 -11.16 2.39
C GLY A 125 -7.90 -9.66 2.16
N TYR A 126 -7.50 -8.92 3.22
CA TYR A 126 -7.37 -7.45 3.25
C TYR A 126 -6.19 -6.90 2.42
N LEU A 127 -6.05 -7.37 1.19
CA LEU A 127 -5.29 -6.68 0.15
C LEU A 127 -6.16 -5.75 -0.68
N ASP A 128 -7.33 -5.35 -0.18
CA ASP A 128 -7.93 -4.16 -0.73
C ASP A 128 -7.14 -2.93 -0.23
N LYS A 129 -6.63 -2.17 -1.20
CA LYS A 129 -5.98 -0.86 -1.04
C LYS A 129 -6.69 0.17 -0.14
N PRO A 130 -8.00 0.09 0.20
CA PRO A 130 -8.65 1.08 1.02
C PRO A 130 -7.94 1.33 2.34
N VAL A 131 -7.34 0.37 3.04
CA VAL A 131 -6.87 0.65 4.41
C VAL A 131 -5.69 1.62 4.44
N LEU A 132 -4.61 1.35 3.68
CA LEU A 132 -3.45 2.26 3.63
C LEU A 132 -3.78 3.59 2.94
N TYR A 133 -4.58 3.57 1.88
CA TYR A 133 -5.01 4.80 1.20
C TYR A 133 -5.93 5.65 2.10
N ARG A 134 -6.94 5.03 2.70
CA ARG A 134 -7.85 5.64 3.69
C ARG A 134 -7.07 6.24 4.84
N ARG A 135 -6.07 5.53 5.38
CA ARG A 135 -5.24 6.05 6.47
C ARG A 135 -4.42 7.26 6.07
N LYS A 136 -3.71 7.20 4.95
CA LYS A 136 -2.95 8.36 4.44
C LYS A 136 -3.86 9.56 4.20
N GLU A 137 -5.05 9.33 3.63
CA GLU A 137 -6.02 10.40 3.38
C GLU A 137 -6.66 10.93 4.67
N ILE A 138 -7.03 10.07 5.63
CA ILE A 138 -7.53 10.48 6.94
C ILE A 138 -6.46 11.30 7.65
N GLN A 139 -5.21 10.86 7.70
CA GLN A 139 -4.14 11.60 8.35
C GLN A 139 -3.88 12.95 7.67
N LYS A 140 -3.93 12.99 6.34
CA LYS A 140 -3.85 14.24 5.58
C LYS A 140 -4.99 15.19 5.96
N ILE A 141 -6.22 14.69 6.06
CA ILE A 141 -7.38 15.50 6.49
C ILE A 141 -7.23 15.95 7.95
N LYS A 142 -6.76 15.10 8.87
CA LYS A 142 -6.45 15.50 10.26
C LYS A 142 -5.46 16.67 10.29
N ASN A 143 -4.42 16.61 9.46
CA ASN A 143 -3.43 17.69 9.33
C ASN A 143 -4.05 18.98 8.73
N GLU A 144 -4.91 18.85 7.72
CA GLU A 144 -5.68 19.98 7.13
C GLU A 144 -6.55 20.67 8.20
N ILE A 145 -7.24 19.89 9.04
CA ILE A 145 -8.06 20.39 10.14
C ILE A 145 -7.20 21.10 11.19
N ARG A 146 -6.10 20.47 11.64
CA ARG A 146 -5.18 21.04 12.65
C ARG A 146 -4.53 22.35 12.18
N ALA A 147 -4.20 22.45 10.90
CA ALA A 147 -3.64 23.68 10.31
C ALA A 147 -4.64 24.85 10.32
N SER A 148 -5.94 24.56 10.37
CA SER A 148 -7.00 25.57 10.43
C SER A 148 -7.44 25.85 11.86
N ARG A 149 -6.97 26.97 12.44
CA ARG A 149 -7.34 27.38 13.81
C ARG A 149 -8.87 27.44 14.02
N LYS A 150 -9.62 27.93 13.03
CA LYS A 150 -11.09 28.00 13.09
C LYS A 150 -11.73 26.62 13.12
N TRP A 151 -11.26 25.70 12.27
CA TRP A 151 -11.82 24.36 12.20
C TRP A 151 -11.47 23.54 13.45
N LEU A 152 -10.22 23.63 13.91
CA LEU A 152 -9.80 22.96 15.12
C LEU A 152 -10.60 23.42 16.36
N ALA A 153 -10.96 24.71 16.45
CA ALA A 153 -11.84 25.21 17.50
C ALA A 153 -13.24 24.57 17.46
N GLN A 154 -13.82 24.39 16.26
CA GLN A 154 -15.10 23.69 16.09
C GLN A 154 -15.00 22.21 16.46
N VAL A 155 -13.89 21.55 16.15
CA VAL A 155 -13.65 20.16 16.57
C VAL A 155 -13.59 20.06 18.10
N ALA A 156 -12.92 21.00 18.76
CA ALA A 156 -12.85 21.03 20.23
C ALA A 156 -14.23 21.28 20.88
N GLU A 157 -15.04 22.17 20.31
CA GLU A 157 -16.41 22.42 20.77
C GLU A 157 -17.29 21.17 20.65
N LYS A 158 -17.31 20.52 19.46
CA LYS A 158 -18.01 19.25 19.25
C LYS A 158 -17.54 18.14 20.19
N ALA A 159 -16.23 18.07 20.46
CA ALA A 159 -15.66 17.07 21.36
C ALA A 159 -16.20 17.26 22.78
N ASN A 160 -16.22 18.52 23.24
CA ASN A 160 -16.77 18.89 24.54
C ASN A 160 -18.28 18.60 24.66
N GLU A 161 -19.07 18.92 23.64
CA GLU A 161 -20.51 18.62 23.60
C GLU A 161 -20.81 17.12 23.70
N LYS A 162 -19.95 16.29 23.13
CA LYS A 162 -20.11 14.82 23.11
C LYS A 162 -19.43 14.11 24.27
N GLY A 163 -18.66 14.82 25.09
CA GLY A 163 -17.87 14.22 26.17
C GLY A 163 -16.77 13.27 25.69
N ILE A 164 -16.18 13.53 24.52
CA ILE A 164 -15.05 12.75 23.97
C ILE A 164 -13.80 13.63 23.85
N SER A 165 -12.65 13.00 23.58
CA SER A 165 -11.41 13.76 23.40
C SER A 165 -11.41 14.56 22.09
N VAL A 166 -10.65 15.66 22.05
CA VAL A 166 -10.45 16.46 20.83
C VAL A 166 -9.85 15.61 19.70
N GLU A 167 -8.96 14.67 20.04
CA GLU A 167 -8.32 13.79 19.07
C GLU A 167 -9.29 12.77 18.48
N GLU A 168 -10.18 12.22 19.30
CA GLU A 168 -11.24 11.31 18.85
C GLU A 168 -12.24 12.03 17.94
N GLN A 169 -12.67 13.25 18.32
CA GLN A 169 -13.53 14.05 17.45
C GLN A 169 -12.82 14.48 16.15
N LEU A 170 -11.51 14.73 16.20
CA LEU A 170 -10.69 15.03 15.02
C LEU A 170 -10.65 13.84 14.06
N PHE A 171 -10.49 12.62 14.58
CA PHE A 171 -10.57 11.40 13.78
C PHE A 171 -11.95 11.23 13.13
N LEU A 172 -13.04 11.40 13.91
CA LEU A 172 -14.40 11.28 13.40
C LEU A 172 -14.71 12.30 12.28
N ASP A 173 -14.31 13.56 12.45
CA ASP A 173 -14.48 14.58 11.42
C ASP A 173 -13.65 14.24 10.16
N ALA A 174 -12.40 13.78 10.33
CA ALA A 174 -11.54 13.37 9.21
C ALA A 174 -12.10 12.17 8.45
N GLU A 175 -12.63 11.18 9.17
CA GLU A 175 -13.27 10.00 8.61
C GLU A 175 -14.55 10.37 7.83
N TYR A 176 -15.37 11.25 8.37
CA TYR A 176 -16.57 11.76 7.68
C TYR A 176 -16.22 12.41 6.34
N ILE A 177 -15.19 13.27 6.33
CA ILE A 177 -14.74 13.97 5.11
C ILE A 177 -14.20 12.97 4.10
N PHE A 178 -13.39 12.01 4.52
CA PHE A 178 -12.87 10.96 3.64
C PHE A 178 -14.03 10.21 2.97
N ASN A 179 -15.00 9.73 3.75
CA ASN A 179 -16.16 9.00 3.23
C ASN A 179 -16.98 9.86 2.27
N HIS A 180 -17.15 11.16 2.57
CA HIS A 180 -17.85 12.09 1.69
C HIS A 180 -17.09 12.34 0.37
N ARG A 181 -15.75 12.44 0.41
CA ARG A 181 -14.89 12.56 -0.79
C ARG A 181 -14.96 11.31 -1.66
N MET A 182 -15.01 10.12 -1.06
CA MET A 182 -15.10 8.85 -1.79
C MET A 182 -16.46 8.67 -2.47
N LYS A 183 -17.55 9.04 -1.81
CA LYS A 183 -18.91 8.99 -2.40
C LYS A 183 -19.10 9.93 -3.59
N LYS A 184 -18.35 11.03 -3.70
CA LYS A 184 -18.41 11.96 -4.84
C LYS A 184 -17.61 11.51 -6.07
N LYS A 185 -16.69 10.56 -5.91
CA LYS A 185 -15.84 10.05 -6.99
C LYS A 185 -16.44 8.84 -7.72
N ASN A 186 -17.44 8.20 -7.12
CA ASN A 186 -18.22 7.12 -7.71
C ASN A 186 -19.54 7.67 -8.25
#